data_AF-A0A9P4SI81-F1
#
_entry.id   AF-A0A9P4SI81-F1
#
_cell.length_a   1.000
_cell.length_b   1.000
_cell.length_c   1.000
_cell.angle_alpha   90.00
_cell.angle_beta   90.00
_cell.angle_gamma   90.00
#
_symmetry.space_group_name_H-M   'P 1'
#
loop_
_entity.id
_entity.type
_entity.pdbx_description
1 polymer ?
#
loop_
_entity_poly.entity_id
_entity_poly.type
_entity_poly.pdbx_seq_one_letter_code
_entity_poly.pdbx_strand_id
1 'polypeptide(L)'
;MRSLQGAIPPKCCEGIPMFDPSELKVRARIGSGGAGYVFRASKGSQRYAIKMEEIEAHCDHFIRECRANSSLISQELNGNLHHSATDGCLPLAEFQLTKDIMDSVWEGLKGLHAPGILHEDIKSTNILDNSQNVRWIDLSAATTLPYYKMEKKKREERRNEELVEIAAGFAFLTQTPSEIYER
;
A
#
# COMPACT_ATOMS: atom_id res chain seq x y z
N MET A 1 -26.46 -18.43 1.52
CA MET A 1 -25.28 -17.74 2.11
C MET A 1 -24.90 -18.49 3.37
N ARG A 2 -23.69 -19.05 3.47
CA ARG A 2 -23.22 -19.66 4.71
C ARG A 2 -22.79 -18.55 5.67
N SER A 3 -23.26 -18.62 6.91
CA SER A 3 -22.83 -17.73 8.00
C SER A 3 -21.33 -17.93 8.25
N LEU A 4 -20.57 -16.83 8.30
CA LEU A 4 -19.15 -16.82 8.65
C LEU A 4 -18.93 -16.87 10.19
N GLN A 5 -19.99 -17.03 10.98
CA GLN A 5 -19.87 -17.11 12.44
C GLN A 5 -19.11 -18.39 12.84
N GLY A 6 -17.96 -18.22 13.49
CA GLY A 6 -17.18 -19.31 14.07
C GLY A 6 -16.03 -19.84 13.20
N ALA A 7 -15.71 -19.20 12.06
CA ALA A 7 -14.49 -19.52 11.34
C ALA A 7 -13.26 -19.10 12.17
N ILE A 8 -12.46 -20.07 12.61
CA ILE A 8 -11.17 -19.79 13.22
C ILE A 8 -10.28 -19.21 12.11
N PRO A 9 -9.76 -17.98 12.25
CA PRO A 9 -8.90 -17.41 11.24
C PRO A 9 -7.67 -18.31 11.04
N PRO A 10 -7.18 -18.47 9.80
CA PRO A 10 -5.99 -19.27 9.55
C PRO A 10 -4.82 -18.69 10.37
N LYS A 11 -3.87 -19.55 10.80
CA LYS A 11 -2.73 -19.16 11.65
C LYS A 11 -1.94 -17.96 11.11
N CYS A 12 -1.92 -17.76 9.80
CA CYS A 12 -1.27 -16.60 9.17
C CYS A 12 -1.88 -15.25 9.57
N CYS A 13 -3.16 -15.22 9.98
CA CYS A 13 -3.90 -14.05 10.45
C CYS A 13 -3.74 -13.77 11.96
N GLU A 14 -2.95 -14.56 12.68
CA GLU A 14 -2.73 -14.35 14.11
C GLU A 14 -2.15 -12.94 14.39
N GLY A 15 -2.76 -12.21 15.34
CA GLY A 15 -2.37 -10.84 15.68
C GLY A 15 -2.90 -9.75 14.74
N ILE A 16 -3.61 -10.10 13.65
CA ILE A 16 -4.28 -9.12 12.79
C ILE A 16 -5.63 -8.76 13.42
N PRO A 17 -5.93 -7.45 13.65
CA PRO A 17 -7.24 -7.04 14.15
C PRO A 17 -8.34 -7.52 13.20
N MET A 18 -9.24 -8.37 13.70
CA MET A 18 -10.39 -8.84 12.94
C MET A 18 -11.59 -7.93 13.17
N PHE A 19 -12.24 -7.52 12.10
CA PHE A 19 -13.54 -6.88 12.15
C PHE A 19 -14.65 -7.93 12.18
N ASP A 20 -15.74 -7.65 12.91
CA ASP A 20 -16.97 -8.41 12.75
C ASP A 20 -17.56 -8.09 11.35
N PRO A 21 -17.62 -9.07 10.43
CA PRO A 21 -18.10 -8.82 9.08
C PRO A 21 -19.56 -8.37 9.06
N SER A 22 -20.35 -8.70 10.10
CA SER A 22 -21.77 -8.31 10.18
C SER A 22 -21.97 -6.80 10.38
N GLU A 23 -20.94 -6.09 10.83
CA GLU A 23 -20.97 -4.64 11.01
C GLU A 23 -20.71 -3.87 9.70
N LEU A 24 -20.25 -4.56 8.65
CA LEU A 24 -19.88 -3.96 7.37
C LEU A 24 -20.99 -4.12 6.33
N LYS A 25 -21.43 -2.98 5.78
CA LYS A 25 -22.30 -2.95 4.60
C LYS A 25 -21.45 -2.80 3.35
N VAL A 26 -21.15 -3.91 2.68
CA VAL A 26 -20.50 -3.91 1.35
C VAL A 26 -21.50 -3.39 0.31
N ARG A 27 -21.09 -2.43 -0.52
CA ARG A 27 -21.99 -1.73 -1.44
C ARG A 27 -21.75 -2.05 -2.91
N ALA A 28 -20.59 -1.68 -3.44
CA ALA A 28 -20.29 -1.78 -4.85
C ALA A 28 -18.82 -2.14 -5.05
N ARG A 29 -18.53 -2.92 -6.09
CA ARG A 29 -17.16 -3.11 -6.58
C ARG A 29 -16.69 -1.79 -7.18
N ILE A 30 -15.53 -1.32 -6.74
CA ILE A 30 -14.90 -0.07 -7.19
C ILE A 30 -13.56 -0.30 -7.88
N GLY A 31 -13.02 -1.52 -7.83
CA GLY A 31 -11.79 -1.86 -8.52
C GLY A 31 -11.52 -3.36 -8.59
N SER A 32 -10.49 -3.70 -9.36
CA SER A 32 -9.85 -5.02 -9.39
C SER A 32 -8.37 -4.87 -9.69
N GLY A 33 -7.57 -5.77 -9.14
CA GLY A 33 -6.15 -5.89 -9.43
C GLY A 33 -5.73 -7.36 -9.50
N GLY A 34 -4.44 -7.61 -9.71
CA GLY A 34 -3.89 -8.97 -9.84
C GLY A 34 -4.11 -9.85 -8.59
N ALA A 35 -4.35 -9.24 -7.44
CA ALA A 35 -4.54 -9.94 -6.18
C ALA A 35 -6.03 -10.08 -5.77
N GLY A 36 -6.98 -9.40 -6.44
CA GLY A 36 -8.40 -9.55 -6.09
C GLY A 36 -9.29 -8.36 -6.45
N TYR A 37 -10.36 -8.20 -5.68
CA TYR A 37 -11.42 -7.23 -5.92
C TYR A 37 -11.49 -6.20 -4.81
N VAL A 38 -11.72 -4.93 -5.15
CA VAL A 38 -11.89 -3.86 -4.16
C VAL A 38 -13.35 -3.41 -4.16
N PHE A 39 -13.94 -3.35 -2.97
CA PHE A 39 -15.33 -2.97 -2.75
C PHE A 39 -15.42 -1.75 -1.84
N ARG A 40 -16.35 -0.85 -2.15
CA ARG A 40 -16.78 0.20 -1.23
C ARG A 40 -17.64 -0.41 -0.13
N ALA A 41 -17.35 -0.09 1.12
CA ALA A 41 -18.13 -0.54 2.27
C ALA A 41 -18.38 0.61 3.27
N SER A 42 -19.30 0.38 4.21
CA SER A 42 -19.59 1.33 5.29
C SER A 42 -19.88 0.63 6.61
N LYS A 43 -19.40 1.18 7.72
CA LYS A 43 -19.78 0.84 9.11
C LYS A 43 -20.28 2.11 9.79
N GLY A 44 -21.58 2.18 10.06
CA GLY A 44 -22.21 3.43 10.49
C GLY A 44 -22.04 4.55 9.44
N SER A 45 -21.51 5.70 9.86
CA SER A 45 -21.18 6.84 8.98
C SER A 45 -19.82 6.70 8.29
N GLN A 46 -18.95 5.80 8.76
CA GLN A 46 -17.59 5.65 8.24
C GLN A 46 -17.60 4.86 6.93
N ARG A 47 -16.80 5.32 5.97
CA ARG A 47 -16.63 4.68 4.65
C ARG A 47 -15.28 3.98 4.57
N TYR A 48 -15.24 2.83 3.91
CA TYR A 48 -14.08 1.98 3.75
C TYR A 48 -13.96 1.49 2.31
N ALA A 49 -12.74 1.10 1.94
CA ALA A 49 -12.48 0.22 0.81
C ALA A 49 -12.01 -1.13 1.35
N ILE A 50 -12.69 -2.21 0.96
CA ILE A 50 -12.37 -3.59 1.35
C ILE A 50 -11.78 -4.29 0.14
N LYS A 51 -10.54 -4.76 0.26
CA LYS A 51 -9.94 -5.67 -0.69
C LYS A 51 -10.30 -7.11 -0.30
N MET A 52 -10.83 -7.87 -1.25
CA MET A 52 -11.17 -9.28 -1.10
C MET A 52 -10.34 -10.07 -2.09
N GLU A 53 -9.61 -11.06 -1.59
CA GLU A 53 -8.77 -11.95 -2.39
C GLU A 53 -9.29 -13.38 -2.26
N GLU A 54 -9.22 -14.14 -3.34
CA GLU A 54 -9.55 -15.56 -3.31
C GLU A 54 -8.43 -16.28 -2.57
N ILE A 55 -8.78 -17.02 -1.51
CA ILE A 55 -7.81 -17.68 -0.64
C ILE A 55 -7.33 -18.97 -1.33
N GLU A 56 -6.58 -18.85 -2.43
CA GLU A 56 -5.81 -19.93 -3.03
C GLU A 56 -4.34 -19.51 -3.18
N ALA A 57 -3.42 -20.41 -2.77
CA ALA A 57 -1.95 -20.41 -2.90
C ALA A 57 -1.10 -19.15 -2.54
N HIS A 58 -1.65 -17.93 -2.57
CA HIS A 58 -0.95 -16.66 -2.42
C HIS A 58 -1.31 -15.91 -1.13
N CYS A 59 -1.71 -16.65 -0.09
CA CYS A 59 -2.09 -16.09 1.21
C CYS A 59 -1.01 -15.15 1.81
N ASP A 60 0.26 -15.41 1.51
CA ASP A 60 1.37 -14.60 2.04
C ASP A 60 1.34 -13.13 1.59
N HIS A 61 0.93 -12.86 0.34
CA HIS A 61 0.88 -11.50 -0.21
C HIS A 61 -0.23 -10.68 0.48
N PHE A 62 -1.43 -11.27 0.57
CA PHE A 62 -2.55 -10.67 1.28
C PHE A 62 -2.21 -10.40 2.75
N ILE A 63 -1.60 -11.38 3.43
CA ILE A 63 -1.25 -11.27 4.84
C ILE A 63 -0.16 -10.22 5.08
N ARG A 64 0.83 -10.12 4.19
CA ARG A 64 1.81 -9.03 4.21
C ARG A 64 1.15 -7.66 4.11
N GLU A 65 0.25 -7.50 3.14
CA GLU A 65 -0.49 -6.26 2.95
C GLU A 65 -1.37 -5.93 4.18
N CYS A 66 -2.04 -6.91 4.77
CA CYS A 66 -2.82 -6.72 6.00
C CYS A 66 -1.95 -6.29 7.19
N ARG A 67 -0.76 -6.89 7.36
CA ARG A 67 0.17 -6.54 8.44
C ARG A 67 0.71 -5.13 8.29
N ALA A 68 1.12 -4.76 7.07
CA ALA A 68 1.59 -3.42 6.77
C ALA A 68 0.48 -2.38 7.02
N ASN A 69 -0.73 -2.63 6.50
CA ASN A 69 -1.89 -1.77 6.73
C ASN A 69 -2.25 -1.64 8.22
N SER A 70 -2.19 -2.74 8.98
CA SER A 70 -2.46 -2.72 10.43
C SER A 70 -1.44 -1.86 11.17
N SER A 71 -0.16 -1.96 10.80
CA SER A 71 0.90 -1.13 11.38
C SER A 71 0.66 0.36 11.09
N LEU A 72 0.28 0.72 9.86
CA LEU A 72 -0.08 2.09 9.49
C LEU A 72 -1.32 2.60 10.23
N ILE A 73 -2.37 1.78 10.38
CA ILE A 73 -3.59 2.16 11.11
C ILE A 73 -3.29 2.45 12.58
N SER A 74 -2.48 1.61 13.22
CA SER A 74 -2.11 1.78 14.64
C SER A 74 -1.37 3.09 14.94
N GLN A 75 -0.83 3.73 13.91
CA GLN A 75 -0.10 4.99 13.98
C GLN A 75 -0.82 6.14 13.28
N GLU A 76 -2.09 5.95 12.89
CA GLU A 76 -2.92 6.95 12.19
C GLU A 76 -2.31 7.43 10.87
N LEU A 77 -1.49 6.59 10.23
CA LEU A 77 -0.80 6.89 8.96
C LEU A 77 -1.58 6.40 7.73
N ASN A 78 -2.55 5.50 7.91
CA ASN A 78 -3.38 4.99 6.82
C ASN A 78 -4.34 6.08 6.31
N GLY A 79 -4.48 6.20 4.98
CA GLY A 79 -5.19 7.29 4.30
C GLY A 79 -4.31 8.50 3.96
N ASN A 80 -3.25 8.73 4.73
CA ASN A 80 -2.25 9.78 4.48
C ASN A 80 -1.08 9.26 3.64
N LEU A 81 -0.47 8.15 4.05
CA LEU A 81 0.68 7.55 3.36
C LEU A 81 0.29 6.44 2.37
N HIS A 82 -0.83 5.77 2.62
CA HIS A 82 -1.32 4.64 1.83
C HIS A 82 -2.83 4.70 1.69
N HIS A 83 -3.36 4.40 0.50
CA HIS A 83 -4.81 4.27 0.31
C HIS A 83 -5.14 3.18 -0.70
N SER A 84 -6.09 2.32 -0.38
CA SER A 84 -6.54 1.23 -1.25
C SER A 84 -7.57 1.67 -2.31
N ALA A 85 -8.10 2.89 -2.22
CA ALA A 85 -8.98 3.47 -3.23
C ALA A 85 -8.22 4.52 -4.07
N THR A 86 -8.42 4.48 -5.38
CA THR A 86 -7.71 5.32 -6.36
C THR A 86 -8.61 6.41 -6.94
N ASP A 87 -9.80 6.66 -6.36
CA ASP A 87 -10.78 7.61 -6.90
C ASP A 87 -10.13 9.02 -7.03
N GLY A 88 -9.80 9.40 -8.27
CA GLY A 88 -9.18 10.70 -8.61
C GLY A 88 -7.65 10.76 -8.50
N CYS A 89 -6.97 9.64 -8.23
CA CYS A 89 -5.50 9.58 -8.24
C CYS A 89 -4.99 8.92 -9.53
N LEU A 90 -3.86 9.39 -10.06
CA LEU A 90 -3.17 8.74 -11.18
C LEU A 90 -1.81 8.17 -10.70
N PRO A 91 -1.29 7.11 -11.34
CA PRO A 91 0.07 6.64 -11.09
C PRO A 91 1.12 7.72 -11.39
N LEU A 92 2.22 7.72 -10.64
CA LEU A 92 3.34 8.66 -10.85
C LEU A 92 3.91 8.56 -12.27
N ALA A 93 3.80 7.39 -12.90
CA ALA A 93 4.20 7.16 -14.29
C ALA A 93 3.46 8.06 -15.31
N GLU A 94 2.33 8.66 -14.92
CA GLU A 94 1.49 9.50 -15.78
C GLU A 94 1.71 11.01 -15.55
N PHE A 95 2.61 11.40 -14.64
CA PHE A 95 2.87 12.80 -14.30
C PHE A 95 4.24 13.29 -14.75
N GLN A 96 4.32 14.58 -15.05
CA GLN A 96 5.60 15.28 -15.09
C GLN A 96 6.13 15.42 -13.66
N LEU A 97 7.33 14.89 -13.41
CA LEU A 97 7.96 15.00 -12.11
C LEU A 97 8.37 16.44 -11.82
N THR A 98 7.78 17.00 -10.76
CA THR A 98 8.21 18.25 -10.14
C THR A 98 9.02 17.94 -8.89
N LYS A 99 9.81 18.92 -8.43
CA LYS A 99 10.54 18.81 -7.16
C LYS A 99 9.60 18.51 -5.98
N ASP A 100 8.43 19.16 -5.94
CA ASP A 100 7.47 18.98 -4.84
C ASP A 100 6.89 17.55 -4.81
N ILE A 101 6.65 16.97 -5.99
CA ILE A 101 6.24 15.56 -6.10
C ILE A 101 7.38 14.66 -5.62
N MET A 102 8.62 14.91 -6.05
CA MET A 102 9.79 14.12 -5.62
C MET A 102 10.00 14.18 -4.11
N ASP A 103 9.91 15.36 -3.51
CA ASP A 103 10.00 15.56 -2.06
C ASP A 103 8.86 14.81 -1.34
N SER A 104 7.64 14.85 -1.88
CA SER A 104 6.47 14.14 -1.31
C SER A 104 6.60 12.62 -1.39
N VAL A 105 7.10 12.08 -2.50
CA VAL A 105 7.42 10.64 -2.65
C VAL A 105 8.42 10.20 -1.59
N TRP A 106 9.48 10.99 -1.40
CA TRP A 106 10.57 10.70 -0.46
C TRP A 106 10.09 10.70 0.99
N GLU A 107 9.33 11.72 1.39
CA GLU A 107 8.73 11.78 2.73
C GLU A 107 7.69 10.68 2.93
N GLY A 108 6.95 10.31 1.89
CA GLY A 108 6.06 9.16 1.91
C GLY A 108 6.78 7.85 2.24
N LEU A 109 7.93 7.59 1.59
CA LEU A 109 8.71 6.36 1.83
C LEU A 109 9.30 6.36 3.25
N LYS A 110 9.87 7.48 3.71
CA LYS A 110 10.34 7.61 5.10
C LYS A 110 9.21 7.36 6.11
N GLY A 111 8.00 7.83 5.77
CA GLY A 111 6.80 7.57 6.55
C GLY A 111 6.46 6.08 6.66
N LEU A 112 6.74 5.27 5.64
CA LEU A 112 6.65 3.80 5.71
C LEU A 112 7.80 3.20 6.54
N HIS A 113 9.00 3.76 6.46
CA HIS A 113 10.16 3.24 7.20
C HIS A 113 10.04 3.43 8.72
N ALA A 114 9.43 4.52 9.17
CA ALA A 114 9.20 4.85 10.58
C ALA A 114 8.51 3.72 11.37
N PRO A 115 7.36 3.17 10.93
CA PRO A 115 6.70 2.02 11.55
C PRO A 115 7.43 0.68 11.29
N GLY A 116 8.53 0.70 10.55
CA GLY A 116 9.30 -0.49 10.19
C GLY A 116 8.69 -1.33 9.08
N ILE A 117 8.10 -0.66 8.11
CA ILE A 117 7.67 -1.23 6.84
C ILE A 117 8.76 -0.94 5.82
N LEU A 118 9.24 -1.97 5.14
CA LEU A 118 9.96 -1.84 3.86
C LEU A 118 8.95 -2.19 2.77
N HIS A 119 8.87 -1.40 1.72
CA HIS A 119 7.89 -1.58 0.65
C HIS A 119 8.24 -2.80 -0.23
N GLU A 120 9.53 -2.98 -0.54
CA GLU A 120 10.13 -4.09 -1.30
C GLU A 120 9.71 -4.16 -2.79
N ASP A 121 8.94 -3.18 -3.28
CA ASP A 121 8.47 -3.11 -4.68
C ASP A 121 8.37 -1.65 -5.13
N ILE A 122 9.53 -0.97 -5.11
CA ILE A 122 9.65 0.45 -5.48
C ILE A 122 9.52 0.60 -6.99
N LYS A 123 8.37 1.11 -7.43
CA LYS A 123 8.10 1.44 -8.83
C LYS A 123 7.07 2.55 -8.95
N SER A 124 7.12 3.31 -10.04
CA SER A 124 6.24 4.47 -10.28
C SER A 124 4.75 4.10 -10.33
N THR A 125 4.40 2.86 -10.66
CA THR A 125 3.00 2.38 -10.65
C THR A 125 2.46 2.08 -9.25
N ASN A 126 3.34 1.96 -8.25
CA ASN A 126 2.96 1.80 -6.83
C ASN A 126 2.93 3.14 -6.08
N ILE A 127 3.01 4.24 -6.81
CA ILE A 127 2.97 5.59 -6.27
C ILE A 127 1.83 6.30 -6.97
N LEU A 128 0.86 6.78 -6.20
CA LEU A 128 -0.25 7.57 -6.71
C LEU A 128 -0.09 9.03 -6.30
N ASP A 129 -0.40 9.95 -7.21
CA ASP A 129 -0.56 11.37 -6.90
C ASP A 129 -1.99 11.81 -7.19
N ASN A 130 -2.48 12.78 -6.40
CA ASN A 130 -3.77 13.41 -6.63
C ASN A 130 -3.71 14.94 -6.51
N SER A 131 -2.57 15.55 -6.84
CA SER A 131 -2.24 16.98 -6.70
C SER A 131 -2.18 17.51 -5.25
N GLN A 132 -2.71 16.78 -4.27
CA GLN A 132 -2.71 17.18 -2.87
C GLN A 132 -1.71 16.37 -2.04
N ASN A 133 -1.53 15.09 -2.34
CA ASN A 133 -0.60 14.20 -1.66
C ASN A 133 -0.16 13.05 -2.54
N VAL A 134 1.09 12.61 -2.33
CA VAL A 134 1.61 11.35 -2.84
C VAL A 134 1.27 10.22 -1.88
N ARG A 135 0.84 9.08 -2.42
CA ARG A 135 0.49 7.88 -1.67
C ARG A 135 1.20 6.66 -2.23
N TRP A 136 1.79 5.87 -1.33
CA TRP A 136 2.32 4.55 -1.65
C TRP A 136 1.18 3.53 -1.62
N ILE A 137 1.13 2.64 -2.60
CA ILE A 137 0.13 1.58 -2.71
C ILE A 137 0.79 0.23 -2.95
N ASP A 138 0.02 -0.84 -2.82
CA ASP A 138 0.49 -2.22 -3.08
C ASP A 138 1.59 -2.68 -2.12
N LEU A 139 1.20 -2.91 -0.86
CA LEU A 139 2.08 -3.44 0.19
C LEU A 139 2.13 -4.98 0.21
N SER A 140 1.79 -5.64 -0.90
CA SER A 140 1.75 -7.10 -1.00
C SER A 140 3.14 -7.75 -0.91
N ALA A 141 4.19 -7.03 -1.31
CA ALA A 141 5.58 -7.43 -1.16
C ALA A 141 6.19 -7.04 0.20
N ALA A 142 5.51 -6.21 0.98
CA ALA A 142 6.12 -5.47 2.08
C ALA A 142 6.66 -6.38 3.20
N THR A 143 7.82 -5.99 3.72
CA THR A 143 8.41 -6.54 4.94
C THR A 143 7.98 -5.66 6.12
N THR A 144 7.22 -6.23 7.08
CA THR A 144 6.73 -5.49 8.26
C THR A 144 7.20 -6.16 9.55
N LEU A 145 7.76 -5.38 10.47
CA LEU A 145 8.10 -5.86 11.82
C LEU A 145 6.89 -5.87 12.77
N PRO A 146 6.86 -6.78 13.76
CA PRO A 146 7.84 -7.82 14.06
C PRO A 146 7.65 -9.10 13.23
N TYR A 147 6.68 -9.12 12.32
CA TYR A 147 6.23 -10.33 11.64
C TYR A 147 7.30 -10.98 10.75
N TYR A 148 8.20 -10.18 10.20
CA TYR A 148 9.35 -10.68 9.44
C TYR A 148 10.64 -10.39 10.19
N LYS A 149 11.24 -11.43 10.78
CA LYS A 149 12.49 -11.28 11.53
C LYS A 149 13.64 -10.97 10.58
N MET A 150 14.18 -9.76 10.69
CA MET A 150 15.34 -9.31 9.96
C MET A 150 16.34 -8.69 10.93
N GLU A 151 17.62 -8.98 10.73
CA GLU A 151 18.68 -8.34 11.50
C GLU A 151 18.66 -6.82 11.29
N LYS A 152 18.96 -6.07 12.35
CA LYS A 152 18.93 -4.60 12.31
C LYS A 152 19.80 -4.03 11.18
N LYS A 153 21.00 -4.59 10.99
CA LYS A 153 21.94 -4.19 9.93
C LYS A 153 21.33 -4.41 8.54
N LYS A 154 20.83 -5.62 8.27
CA LYS A 154 20.18 -5.95 6.99
C LYS A 154 18.96 -5.06 6.72
N ARG A 155 18.21 -4.70 7.76
CA ARG A 155 17.08 -3.75 7.63
C ARG A 155 17.53 -2.34 7.27
N GLU A 156 18.61 -1.86 7.87
CA GLU A 156 19.20 -0.56 7.51
C GLU A 156 19.73 -0.55 6.08
N GLU A 157 20.37 -1.65 5.65
CA GLU A 157 20.81 -1.85 4.26
C GLU A 157 19.62 -1.78 3.27
N ARG A 158 18.57 -2.59 3.48
CA ARG A 158 17.36 -2.58 2.62
C ARG A 158 16.68 -1.21 2.58
N ARG A 159 16.61 -0.51 3.71
CA ARG A 159 16.04 0.84 3.79
C ARG A 159 16.80 1.82 2.90
N ASN A 160 18.13 1.75 2.94
CA ASN A 160 18.99 2.60 2.14
C ASN A 160 18.88 2.22 0.65
N GLU A 161 18.75 0.93 0.33
CA GLU A 161 18.53 0.47 -1.04
C GLU A 161 17.24 1.07 -1.65
N GLU A 162 16.12 1.05 -0.93
CA GLU A 162 14.86 1.67 -1.42
C GLU A 162 15.02 3.18 -1.69
N LEU A 163 15.76 3.90 -0.83
CA LEU A 163 16.05 5.32 -1.04
C LEU A 163 16.95 5.56 -2.26
N VAL A 164 17.92 4.66 -2.50
CA VAL A 164 18.79 4.71 -3.68
C VAL A 164 18.00 4.42 -4.96
N GLU A 165 17.08 3.45 -4.93
CA GLU A 165 16.21 3.11 -6.06
C GLU A 165 15.33 4.30 -6.46
N ILE A 166 14.72 4.99 -5.49
CA ILE A 166 13.96 6.23 -5.76
C ILE A 166 14.86 7.31 -6.37
N ALA A 167 16.02 7.56 -5.77
CA ALA A 167 16.95 8.57 -6.26
C ALA A 167 17.41 8.29 -7.71
N ALA A 168 17.68 7.02 -8.02
CA ALA A 168 18.04 6.58 -9.36
C ALA A 168 16.88 6.79 -10.36
N GLY A 169 15.65 6.44 -9.97
CA GLY A 169 14.45 6.67 -10.78
C GLY A 169 14.24 8.15 -11.11
N PHE A 170 14.40 9.04 -10.12
CA PHE A 170 14.32 10.48 -10.33
C PHE A 170 15.43 11.01 -11.23
N ALA A 171 16.67 10.55 -11.05
CA ALA A 171 17.78 10.95 -11.90
C ALA A 171 17.53 10.54 -13.37
N PHE A 172 16.97 9.35 -13.60
CA PHE A 172 16.61 8.88 -14.94
C PHE A 172 15.52 9.75 -15.59
N LEU A 173 14.46 10.06 -14.84
CA LEU A 173 13.30 10.79 -15.37
C LEU A 173 13.55 12.29 -15.56
N THR A 174 14.48 12.87 -14.80
CA THR A 174 14.89 14.28 -14.95
C THR A 174 15.93 14.51 -16.05
N GLN A 175 16.62 13.45 -16.49
CA GLN A 175 17.55 13.48 -17.62
C GLN A 175 16.88 13.20 -18.96
N THR A 176 15.59 12.81 -18.97
CA THR A 176 14.85 12.56 -20.21
C THR A 176 14.28 13.88 -20.75
N PRO A 177 14.60 14.30 -21.99
CA PRO A 177 14.03 15.52 -22.58
C PRO A 177 12.50 15.44 -22.65
N SER A 178 11.85 16.55 -22.31
CA SER A 178 10.39 16.73 -22.24
C SER A 178 9.62 16.46 -23.55
N GLU A 179 10.30 16.22 -24.67
CA GLU A 179 9.72 16.05 -26.00
C GLU A 179 9.04 14.68 -26.22
N ILE A 180 9.14 13.73 -25.29
CA ILE A 180 8.64 12.36 -25.48
C ILE A 180 7.18 12.17 -25.01
N TYR A 181 6.62 13.11 -24.22
CA TYR A 181 5.27 12.99 -23.65
C TYR A 181 4.18 13.77 -24.40
N GLU A 182 4.47 14.36 -25.55
CA GLU A 182 3.44 14.86 -26.48
C GLU A 182 2.99 13.73 -27.43
N ARG A 183 2.06 12.88 -26.97
CA ARG A 183 1.25 12.02 -27.83
C ARG A 183 -0.19 11.92 -27.34
#